data_AF-A0A523PFL5-F1
#
_entry.id   AF-A0A523PFL5-F1
#
_cell.length_a   1.000
_cell.length_b   1.000
_cell.length_c   1.000
_cell.angle_alpha   90.00
_cell.angle_beta   90.00
_cell.angle_gamma   90.00
#
_symmetry.space_group_name_H-M   'P 1'
#
loop_
_entity.id
_entity.type
_entity.pdbx_description
1 polymer ?
#
loop_
_entity_poly.entity_id
_entity_poly.type
_entity_poly.pdbx_seq_one_letter_code
_entity_poly.pdbx_strand_id
1 'polypeptide(L)' 'SICSATNRKESRGAHAREDYPERDDQNWLKHTLSSLDDDGNVTFDYRPVHMYTLTDEVDVVPLTKRVY' A
#
# COMPACT_ATOMS: atom_id res chain seq x y z
N SER A 1 -8.28 -7.28 7.56
CA SER A 1 -8.52 -7.14 9.02
C SER A 1 -8.59 -5.67 9.38
N ILE A 2 -9.42 -5.26 10.35
CA ILE A 2 -9.56 -3.84 10.77
C ILE A 2 -8.22 -3.27 11.27
N CYS A 3 -7.39 -4.13 11.87
CA CYS A 3 -6.05 -3.77 12.33
C CYS A 3 -5.12 -3.33 11.18
N SER A 4 -5.25 -3.95 9.99
CA SER A 4 -4.47 -3.55 8.80
C SER A 4 -4.87 -2.16 8.29
N ALA A 5 -6.16 -1.83 8.37
CA ALA A 5 -6.70 -0.52 8.00
C ALA A 5 -6.22 0.59 8.96
N THR A 6 -6.17 0.31 10.27
CA THR A 6 -5.65 1.26 11.26
C THR A 6 -4.15 1.51 11.08
N ASN A 7 -3.38 0.47 10.72
CA ASN A 7 -1.92 0.57 10.56
C ASN A 7 -1.54 1.40 9.33
N ARG A 8 -2.32 1.33 8.23
CA ARG A 8 -2.09 2.11 7.00
C ARG A 8 -2.54 3.56 7.15
N LYS A 9 -1.59 4.48 7.27
CA LYS A 9 -1.83 5.93 7.44
C LYS A 9 -1.73 6.67 6.11
N GLU A 10 -2.48 6.24 5.11
CA GLU A 10 -2.64 6.92 3.81
C GLU A 10 -4.04 6.67 3.24
N SER A 11 -4.43 7.46 2.23
CA SER A 11 -5.58 7.15 1.39
C SER A 11 -5.13 6.71 -0.01
N ARG A 12 -5.61 5.55 -0.47
CA ARG A 12 -5.29 5.00 -1.79
C ARG A 12 -6.43 4.13 -2.33
N GLY A 13 -7.04 4.57 -3.44
CA GLY A 13 -8.11 3.81 -4.11
C GLY A 13 -9.33 3.63 -3.21
N ALA A 14 -9.69 2.38 -2.92
CA ALA A 14 -10.84 2.04 -2.07
C ALA A 14 -10.57 2.18 -0.55
N HIS A 15 -9.32 2.42 -0.14
CA HIS A 15 -8.97 2.69 1.26
C HIS A 15 -8.87 4.21 1.44
N ALA A 16 -9.92 4.81 1.99
CA ALA A 16 -10.01 6.25 2.25
C ALA A 16 -10.09 6.51 3.75
N ARG A 17 -9.22 7.40 4.23
CA ARG A 17 -9.11 7.82 5.63
C ARG A 17 -9.25 9.33 5.72
N GLU A 18 -10.20 9.81 6.52
CA GLU A 18 -10.43 11.25 6.72
C GLU A 18 -9.25 11.92 7.44
N ASP A 19 -8.52 11.18 8.29
CA ASP A 19 -7.34 11.66 9.02
C ASP A 19 -6.05 11.64 8.18
N TYR A 20 -6.05 10.93 7.03
CA TYR A 20 -4.94 10.89 6.07
C TYR A 20 -5.49 10.89 4.64
N PRO A 21 -6.01 12.02 4.13
CA PRO A 21 -6.74 12.08 2.85
C PRO A 21 -5.84 11.92 1.63
N GLU A 22 -4.54 12.11 1.81
CA GLU A 22 -3.56 12.13 0.74
C GLU A 22 -2.91 10.76 0.51
N ARG A 23 -2.48 10.53 -0.73
CA ARG A 23 -1.68 9.35 -1.09
C ARG A 23 -0.22 9.60 -0.72
N ASP A 24 0.37 8.71 0.06
CA ASP A 24 1.76 8.82 0.49
C ASP A 24 2.61 7.73 -0.17
N ASP A 25 3.19 8.06 -1.32
CA ASP A 25 4.06 7.17 -2.07
C ASP A 25 5.46 7.01 -1.44
N GLN A 26 5.88 7.89 -0.51
CA GLN A 26 7.18 7.76 0.15
C GLN A 26 7.15 6.65 1.21
N ASN A 27 6.10 6.59 2.02
CA ASN A 27 6.04 5.65 3.14
C ASN A 27 5.19 4.41 2.84
N TRP A 28 4.25 4.50 1.89
CA TRP A 28 3.21 3.47 1.68
C TRP A 28 3.14 2.87 0.27
N LEU A 29 4.17 3.09 -0.56
CA LEU A 29 4.38 2.34 -1.80
C LEU A 29 4.85 0.89 -1.52
N LYS A 30 4.02 0.15 -0.79
CA LYS A 30 4.25 -1.22 -0.34
C LYS A 30 2.94 -1.98 -0.20
N HIS A 31 3.01 -3.29 -0.38
CA HIS A 31 1.94 -4.23 -0.06
C HIS A 31 1.97 -4.56 1.43
N THR A 32 0.83 -4.42 2.10
CA THR A 32 0.65 -4.87 3.48
C THR A 32 0.26 -6.34 3.46
N LEU A 33 1.09 -7.20 4.04
CA LEU A 33 0.80 -8.60 4.29
C LEU A 33 0.38 -8.71 5.75
N SER A 34 -0.78 -9.30 6.01
CA SER A 34 -1.23 -9.57 7.37
C SER A 34 -1.42 -11.07 7.55
N SER A 35 -0.66 -11.65 8.46
CA SER A 35 -0.79 -13.05 8.85
C SER A 35 -1.52 -13.12 10.20
N LEU A 36 -2.34 -14.14 10.37
CA LEU A 36 -3.02 -14.44 11.62
C LEU A 36 -2.38 -15.71 12.17
N ASP A 37 -1.86 -15.64 13.38
CA ASP A 37 -1.34 -16.80 14.10
C ASP A 37 -2.49 -17.60 14.74
N ASP A 38 -2.23 -18.87 15.10
CA ASP A 38 -3.24 -19.75 15.70
C ASP A 38 -3.74 -19.22 17.07
N ASP A 39 -2.90 -18.44 17.77
CA ASP A 39 -3.23 -17.70 18.99
C ASP A 39 -4.08 -16.43 18.75
N GLY A 40 -4.44 -16.13 17.51
CA GLY A 40 -5.23 -14.95 17.13
C GLY A 40 -4.43 -13.65 17.03
N ASN A 41 -3.10 -13.72 17.13
CA ASN A 41 -2.22 -12.57 16.96
C ASN A 41 -2.10 -12.19 15.47
N VAL A 42 -2.20 -10.89 15.17
CA VAL A 42 -2.05 -10.37 13.80
C VAL A 42 -0.66 -9.80 13.63
N THR A 43 0.16 -10.42 12.79
CA THR A 43 1.47 -9.88 12.38
C THR A 43 1.35 -9.12 11.07
N PHE A 44 2.17 -8.08 10.92
CA PHE A 44 2.22 -7.25 9.73
C PHE A 44 3.60 -7.33 9.10
N ASP A 45 3.62 -7.77 7.85
CA ASP A 45 4.80 -7.73 6.99
C ASP A 45 4.56 -6.78 5.82
N TYR A 46 5.65 -6.30 5.23
CA TYR A 46 5.58 -5.37 4.11
C TYR A 46 6.46 -5.85 2.97
N ARG A 47 5.92 -5.81 1.76
CA ARG A 47 6.66 -6.08 0.53
C ARG A 47 6.70 -4.83 -0.36
N PRO A 48 7.87 -4.40 -0.84
CA PRO A 48 7.96 -3.23 -1.73
C PRO A 48 7.24 -3.50 -3.06
N VAL A 49 6.65 -2.46 -3.64
CA VAL A 49 6.09 -2.53 -5.00
C VAL A 49 7.25 -2.56 -6.00
N HIS A 50 7.17 -3.45 -6.99
CA HIS A 50 8.15 -3.50 -8.06
C HIS A 50 7.86 -2.37 -9.06
N MET A 51 8.79 -1.42 -9.16
CA MET A 51 8.74 -0.30 -10.10
C MET A 51 9.65 -0.55 -11.31
N TYR A 52 9.55 -1.75 -11.90
CA TYR A 52 10.29 -2.14 -13.10
C TYR A 52 9.41 -3.04 -13.98
N THR A 53 9.59 -2.95 -15.29
CA THR A 53 8.96 -3.81 -16.29
C THR A 53 9.81 -5.06 -16.51
N LEU A 54 9.22 -6.11 -17.10
CA LEU A 54 9.91 -7.37 -17.37
C LEU A 54 10.88 -7.26 -18.56
N THR A 55 10.65 -6.29 -19.44
CA THR A 55 11.44 -5.97 -20.63
C THR A 55 11.58 -4.44 -20.78
N ASP A 56 12.68 -3.99 -21.39
CA ASP A 56 12.94 -2.57 -21.66
C ASP A 56 12.10 -1.99 -22.81
N GLU A 57 11.16 -2.78 -23.35
CA GLU A 57 10.29 -2.35 -24.46
C GLU A 57 9.24 -1.32 -24.03
N VAL A 58 8.95 -1.25 -22.74
CA VAL A 58 7.95 -0.34 -22.17
C VAL A 58 8.49 0.27 -20.89
N ASP A 59 8.48 1.60 -20.85
CA ASP A 59 8.84 2.37 -19.65
C ASP A 59 7.81 2.22 -18.53
N VAL A 60 8.29 2.30 -17.30
CA VAL A 60 7.44 2.30 -16.11
C VAL A 60 6.62 3.59 -16.07
N VAL A 61 5.30 3.47 -15.96
CA VAL A 61 4.43 4.63 -15.79
C VAL A 61 4.75 5.32 -14.46
N PRO A 62 5.13 6.61 -14.45
CA PRO A 62 5.52 7.29 -13.23
C PRO A 62 4.33 7.46 -12.27
N LEU A 63 4.64 7.50 -10.97
CA LEU A 63 3.66 7.72 -9.93
C LEU A 63 3.10 9.14 -10.05
N THR A 64 1.85 9.27 -10.51
CA THR A 64 1.14 10.55 -10.51
C THR A 64 -0.04 10.52 -9.55
N LYS A 65 -0.31 11.62 -8.86
CA LYS A 65 -1.49 11.75 -7.99
C LYS A 65 -2.74 11.61 -8.87
N ARG A 66 -3.60 10.63 -8.59
CA ARG A 66 -4.85 10.47 -9.35
C ARG A 66 -5.86 11.49 -8.84
N VAL A 67 -6.15 12.49 -9.66
CA VAL A 67 -7.23 13.47 -9.43
C VAL A 67 -8.38 13.07 -10.35
N TYR A 68 -9.59 12.97 -9.80
CA TYR A 68 -10.83 12.71 -10.55
C TYR A 68 -11.52 14.03 -10.89
#